data_AF-A0A8C3N2B2-F1
#
_entry.id   AF-A0A8C3N2B2-F1
#
_cell.length_a   1.000
_cell.length_b   1.000
_cell.length_c   1.000
_cell.angle_alpha   90.00
_cell.angle_beta   90.00
_cell.angle_gamma   90.00
#
_symmetry.space_group_name_H-M   'P 1'
#
loop_
_entity.id
_entity.type
_entity.pdbx_description
1 polymer ?
#
loop_
_entity_poly.entity_id
_entity_poly.type
_entity_poly.pdbx_seq_one_letter_code
_entity_poly.pdbx_strand_id
1 'polypeptide(L)'
;MNSGKLVTLGSLLLLIFSQILVKEAVSPILMDMALQSFDDQYLGCREEMMEELEQGDYFQKEIAANKDYLRLWKKAQEALLKSPVGLLREMRDSHATALMAYTMNSSLHSQLNWATSTAGISPEHYRHNFSFKYFHFYLTTAIQILKEWQSSMGEHQCYQVHRGVKDLYIKAKEGSRVRFGRFTSTSHLRSEARKFGNETLFTVTTCLGAAMQGFSYHTSEKEVLIPPYEIFLVKSFLQTQQGNRLHLHSVGNYSKYQCQLVEGIVHRLSCKGAQDRLLSTAPGSPHQLHPHGATLTAKPVPNLLSGLQDPAFT
;
A
#
# COMPACT_ATOMS: atom_id res chain seq x y z
N MET A 1 55.12 26.68 -34.58
CA MET A 1 53.76 27.21 -34.32
C MET A 1 52.77 26.04 -34.16
N ASN A 2 52.13 25.97 -33.00
CA ASN A 2 50.87 25.28 -32.63
C ASN A 2 50.63 23.78 -32.96
N SER A 3 51.46 22.87 -32.42
CA SER A 3 51.04 21.47 -32.21
C SER A 3 50.37 21.23 -30.84
N GLY A 4 50.46 22.19 -29.91
CA GLY A 4 49.96 22.05 -28.53
C GLY A 4 48.50 22.46 -28.28
N LYS A 5 47.82 23.04 -29.27
CA LYS A 5 46.41 23.48 -29.14
C LYS A 5 45.38 22.44 -29.62
N LEU A 6 45.80 21.45 -30.41
CA LEU A 6 44.89 20.43 -30.95
C LEU A 6 44.62 19.30 -29.95
N VAL A 7 45.63 18.94 -29.13
CA VAL A 7 45.54 17.89 -28.11
C VAL A 7 44.60 18.29 -26.97
N THR A 8 44.55 19.58 -26.62
CA THR A 8 43.70 20.09 -25.53
C THR A 8 42.22 20.17 -25.92
N LEU A 9 41.89 20.48 -27.18
CA LEU A 9 40.51 20.49 -27.69
C LEU A 9 39.90 19.09 -27.81
N GLY A 10 40.68 18.11 -28.29
CA GLY A 10 40.22 16.71 -28.37
C GLY A 10 39.96 16.09 -27.00
N SER A 11 40.82 16.40 -26.02
CA SER A 11 40.68 15.93 -24.63
C SER A 11 39.48 16.58 -23.91
N LEU A 12 39.22 17.86 -24.18
CA LEU A 12 38.06 18.54 -23.62
C LEU A 12 36.77 17.97 -24.20
N LEU A 13 36.69 17.73 -25.53
CA LEU A 13 35.54 17.10 -26.20
C LEU A 13 35.22 15.69 -25.66
N LEU A 14 36.24 14.87 -25.39
CA LEU A 14 36.07 13.55 -24.76
C LEU A 14 35.52 13.64 -23.32
N LEU A 15 35.89 14.67 -22.56
CA LEU A 15 35.38 14.89 -21.20
C LEU A 15 33.92 15.40 -21.20
N ILE A 16 33.51 16.23 -22.16
CA ILE A 16 32.10 16.64 -22.31
C ILE A 16 31.22 15.49 -22.81
N PHE A 17 31.73 14.62 -23.71
CA PHE A 17 31.02 13.40 -24.09
C PHE A 17 30.92 12.37 -22.95
N SER A 18 31.92 12.31 -22.06
CA SER A 18 31.90 11.44 -20.87
C SER A 18 30.88 11.89 -19.81
N GLN A 19 30.51 13.18 -19.77
CA GLN A 19 29.50 13.69 -18.82
C GLN A 19 28.06 13.55 -19.35
N ILE A 20 27.87 13.20 -20.62
CA ILE A 20 26.54 13.13 -21.27
C ILE A 20 25.91 11.73 -21.20
N LEU A 21 26.63 10.69 -20.77
CA LEU A 21 26.12 9.30 -20.80
C LEU A 21 26.39 8.49 -19.52
N VAL A 22 26.12 9.10 -18.36
CA VAL A 22 25.74 8.32 -17.17
C VAL A 22 24.33 8.76 -16.75
N LYS A 23 23.34 8.51 -17.61
CA LYS A 23 22.02 8.19 -17.08
C LYS A 23 22.21 6.83 -16.42
N GLU A 24 22.22 6.80 -15.09
CA GLU A 24 22.08 5.53 -14.37
C GLU A 24 20.95 4.75 -15.05
N ALA A 25 21.28 3.56 -15.54
CA ALA A 25 20.28 2.67 -16.09
C ALA A 25 19.42 2.21 -14.91
N VAL A 26 18.40 2.99 -14.57
CA VAL A 26 17.35 2.59 -13.63
C VAL A 26 16.79 1.30 -14.19
N SER A 27 17.03 0.20 -13.49
CA SER A 27 16.49 -1.11 -13.87
C SER A 27 14.98 -0.95 -14.02
N PRO A 28 14.39 -1.36 -15.16
CA PRO A 28 12.96 -1.21 -15.36
C PRO A 28 12.21 -1.98 -14.29
N ILE A 29 11.27 -1.32 -13.61
CA ILE A 29 10.37 -1.97 -12.65
C ILE A 29 9.45 -2.88 -13.46
N LEU A 30 9.54 -4.19 -13.23
CA LEU A 30 8.69 -5.18 -13.88
C LEU A 30 7.56 -5.55 -12.92
N MET A 31 6.30 -5.46 -13.37
CA MET A 31 5.16 -5.91 -12.59
C MET A 31 5.16 -7.43 -12.44
N ASP A 32 4.77 -7.91 -11.26
CA ASP A 32 4.60 -9.31 -10.93
C ASP A 32 3.29 -9.51 -10.12
N MET A 33 3.14 -10.66 -9.45
CA MET A 33 1.99 -10.96 -8.61
C MET A 33 2.04 -10.33 -7.21
N ALA A 34 3.04 -9.50 -6.93
CA ALA A 34 3.26 -8.79 -5.66
C ALA A 34 3.19 -9.70 -4.43
N LEU A 35 3.94 -10.81 -4.43
CA LEU A 35 3.86 -11.86 -3.39
C LEU A 35 4.33 -11.40 -1.99
N GLN A 36 4.95 -10.23 -1.89
CA GLN A 36 5.37 -9.59 -0.64
C GLN A 36 4.31 -8.59 -0.10
N SER A 37 3.24 -8.35 -0.85
CA SER A 37 2.11 -7.52 -0.40
C SER A 37 1.37 -8.18 0.75
N PHE A 38 1.03 -7.39 1.76
CA PHE A 38 -0.07 -7.73 2.65
C PHE A 38 -1.38 -7.44 1.91
N ASP A 39 -2.27 -8.42 1.85
CA ASP A 39 -3.40 -8.42 0.92
C ASP A 39 -4.66 -9.05 1.51
N ASP A 40 -4.77 -9.00 2.83
CA ASP A 40 -5.89 -9.57 3.58
C ASP A 40 -7.21 -8.95 3.13
N GLN A 41 -8.17 -9.80 2.77
CA GLN A 41 -9.53 -9.40 2.39
C GLN A 41 -10.49 -9.38 3.57
N TYR A 42 -10.10 -9.93 4.73
CA TYR A 42 -10.91 -10.04 5.94
C TYR A 42 -12.23 -10.79 5.79
N LEU A 43 -12.35 -11.62 4.74
CA LEU A 43 -13.51 -12.48 4.51
C LEU A 43 -13.75 -13.43 5.70
N GLY A 44 -14.96 -13.40 6.26
CA GLY A 44 -15.32 -14.29 7.38
C GLY A 44 -14.77 -13.89 8.76
N CYS A 45 -14.11 -12.73 8.88
CA CYS A 45 -13.65 -12.21 10.18
C CYS A 45 -13.83 -10.69 10.36
N ARG A 46 -14.69 -10.05 9.56
CA ARG A 46 -14.85 -8.59 9.59
C ARG A 46 -15.28 -8.10 10.98
N GLU A 47 -16.23 -8.79 11.62
CA GLU A 47 -16.74 -8.41 12.94
C GLU A 47 -15.69 -8.61 14.03
N GLU A 48 -15.02 -9.76 14.05
CA GLU A 48 -13.95 -10.08 15.00
C GLU A 48 -12.76 -9.13 14.84
N MET A 49 -12.40 -8.78 13.61
CA MET A 49 -11.37 -7.78 13.33
C MET A 49 -11.78 -6.39 13.84
N MET A 50 -13.04 -5.97 13.63
CA MET A 50 -13.53 -4.70 14.16
C MET A 50 -13.47 -4.68 15.69
N GLU A 51 -13.96 -5.73 16.34
CA GLU A 51 -13.93 -5.85 17.80
C GLU A 51 -12.49 -5.75 18.34
N GLU A 52 -11.56 -6.52 17.77
CA GLU A 52 -10.15 -6.50 18.15
C GLU A 52 -9.52 -5.10 17.95
N LEU A 53 -9.82 -4.45 16.83
CA LEU A 53 -9.28 -3.12 16.53
C LEU A 53 -9.85 -2.02 17.43
N GLU A 54 -11.10 -2.16 17.88
CA GLU A 54 -11.79 -1.20 18.76
C GLU A 54 -11.44 -1.39 20.24
N GLN A 55 -11.22 -2.62 20.69
CA GLN A 55 -10.81 -2.92 22.07
C GLN A 55 -9.29 -2.73 22.27
N GLY A 56 -8.50 -2.91 21.22
CA GLY A 56 -7.06 -2.75 21.25
C GLY A 56 -6.58 -1.29 21.16
N ASP A 57 -5.25 -1.12 21.19
CA ASP A 57 -4.57 0.18 21.09
C ASP A 57 -3.98 0.42 19.68
N TYR A 58 -4.51 -0.24 18.65
CA TYR A 58 -3.96 -0.22 17.29
C TYR A 58 -3.96 1.18 16.68
N PHE A 59 -5.09 1.89 16.76
CA PHE A 59 -5.18 3.27 16.26
C PHE A 59 -4.25 4.21 17.03
N GLN A 60 -4.16 4.05 18.36
CA GLN A 60 -3.29 4.84 19.24
C GLN A 60 -1.82 4.62 18.90
N LYS A 61 -1.42 3.39 18.61
CA LYS A 61 -0.07 3.05 18.13
C LYS A 61 0.22 3.67 16.76
N GLU A 62 -0.75 3.63 15.86
CA GLU A 62 -0.63 4.23 14.52
C GLU A 62 -0.42 5.74 14.56
N ILE A 63 -1.22 6.46 15.35
CA ILE A 63 -1.07 7.91 15.50
C ILE A 63 0.19 8.30 16.29
N ALA A 64 0.67 7.44 17.20
CA ALA A 64 1.93 7.66 17.91
C ALA A 64 3.14 7.47 16.97
N ALA A 65 3.06 6.54 16.02
CA ALA A 65 4.10 6.28 15.04
C ALA A 65 4.13 7.32 13.90
N ASN A 66 3.01 7.99 13.61
CA ASN A 66 2.91 9.00 12.55
C ASN A 66 2.31 10.32 13.09
N LYS A 67 3.19 11.32 13.28
CA LYS A 67 2.86 12.63 13.86
C LYS A 67 1.76 13.38 13.12
N ASP A 68 1.61 13.16 11.82
CA ASP A 68 0.61 13.86 11.01
C ASP A 68 -0.72 13.10 10.93
N TYR A 69 -0.74 11.82 11.29
CA TYR A 69 -1.90 10.96 11.12
C TYR A 69 -3.10 11.44 11.94
N LEU A 70 -2.94 11.71 13.25
CA LEU A 70 -4.07 12.19 14.06
C LEU A 70 -4.68 13.50 13.52
N ARG A 71 -3.83 14.44 13.09
CA ARG A 71 -4.29 15.71 12.51
C ARG A 71 -5.06 15.46 11.21
N LEU A 72 -4.54 14.59 10.35
CA LEU A 72 -5.17 14.23 9.09
C LEU A 72 -6.51 13.53 9.30
N TRP A 73 -6.59 12.60 10.25
CA TRP A 73 -7.81 11.87 10.60
C TRP A 73 -8.92 12.83 11.07
N LYS A 74 -8.60 13.79 11.94
CA LYS A 74 -9.54 14.83 12.37
C LYS A 74 -10.02 15.68 11.20
N LYS A 75 -9.10 16.12 10.32
CA LYS A 75 -9.46 16.89 9.12
C LYS A 75 -10.32 16.08 8.14
N ALA A 76 -10.12 14.77 8.05
CA ALA A 76 -10.96 13.87 7.27
C ALA A 76 -12.38 13.77 7.85
N GLN A 77 -12.53 13.66 9.18
CA GLN A 77 -13.85 13.70 9.84
C GLN A 77 -14.56 15.03 9.56
N GLU A 78 -13.87 16.17 9.69
CA GLU A 78 -14.43 17.48 9.38
C GLU A 78 -14.84 17.63 7.89
N ALA A 79 -14.08 17.03 6.98
CA ALA A 79 -14.41 17.03 5.55
C ALA A 79 -15.64 16.16 5.25
N LEU A 80 -15.79 15.01 5.92
CA LEU A 80 -16.96 14.15 5.79
C LEU A 80 -18.26 14.83 6.22
N LEU A 81 -18.22 15.64 7.30
CA LEU A 81 -19.40 16.42 7.72
C LEU A 81 -19.89 17.40 6.65
N LYS A 82 -19.02 17.78 5.71
CA LYS A 82 -19.34 18.67 4.58
C LYS A 82 -19.65 17.90 3.29
N SER A 83 -19.47 16.58 3.30
CA SER A 83 -19.71 15.74 2.14
C SER A 83 -21.22 15.60 1.90
N PRO A 84 -21.68 15.59 0.64
CA PRO A 84 -23.09 15.38 0.33
C PRO A 84 -23.56 13.94 0.57
N VAL A 85 -22.64 13.00 0.88
CA VAL A 85 -22.98 11.59 1.12
C VAL A 85 -23.04 11.27 2.61
N GLY A 86 -24.09 10.55 3.01
CA GLY A 86 -24.17 9.92 4.32
C GLY A 86 -23.44 8.57 4.35
N LEU A 87 -23.30 8.01 5.54
CA LEU A 87 -22.78 6.65 5.69
C LEU A 87 -23.68 5.64 4.98
N LEU A 88 -23.04 4.71 4.29
CA LEU A 88 -23.72 3.57 3.70
C LEU A 88 -24.11 2.55 4.78
N ARG A 89 -25.06 1.67 4.45
CA ARG A 89 -25.36 0.51 5.30
C ARG A 89 -24.09 -0.30 5.51
N GLU A 90 -23.84 -0.77 6.73
CA GLU A 90 -22.64 -1.51 7.17
C GLU A 90 -21.37 -0.66 7.32
N MET A 91 -21.39 0.61 6.92
CA MET A 91 -20.27 1.54 7.09
C MET A 91 -20.26 2.16 8.49
N ARG A 92 -19.17 1.95 9.25
CA ARG A 92 -18.82 2.75 10.44
C ARG A 92 -18.14 4.08 10.08
N ASP A 93 -18.14 5.06 10.99
CA ASP A 93 -17.42 6.33 10.81
C ASP A 93 -15.95 6.15 10.41
N SER A 94 -15.27 5.16 10.98
CA SER A 94 -13.86 4.86 10.66
C SER A 94 -13.65 4.40 9.22
N HIS A 95 -14.62 3.72 8.60
CA HIS A 95 -14.56 3.36 7.18
C HIS A 95 -14.60 4.61 6.31
N ALA A 96 -15.60 5.48 6.53
CA ALA A 96 -15.73 6.72 5.78
C ALA A 96 -14.50 7.63 6.00
N THR A 97 -14.01 7.71 7.24
CA THR A 97 -12.84 8.52 7.60
C THR A 97 -11.58 8.00 6.94
N ALA A 98 -11.38 6.66 6.87
CA ALA A 98 -10.25 6.07 6.18
C ALA A 98 -10.25 6.40 4.68
N LEU A 99 -11.41 6.28 4.01
CA LEU A 99 -11.56 6.68 2.59
C LEU A 99 -11.20 8.16 2.41
N MET A 100 -11.83 9.05 3.19
CA MET A 100 -11.59 10.49 3.08
C MET A 100 -10.11 10.82 3.33
N ALA A 101 -9.51 10.29 4.40
CA ALA A 101 -8.11 10.52 4.75
C ALA A 101 -7.13 10.01 3.69
N TYR A 102 -7.42 8.86 3.06
CA TYR A 102 -6.56 8.29 2.03
C TYR A 102 -6.46 9.21 0.80
N THR A 103 -7.55 9.89 0.44
CA THR A 103 -7.61 10.78 -0.74
C THR A 103 -7.13 12.21 -0.50
N MET A 104 -6.74 12.54 0.74
CA MET A 104 -6.26 13.89 1.07
C MET A 104 -4.80 14.07 0.70
N ASN A 105 -4.45 15.29 0.26
CA ASN A 105 -3.06 15.69 0.02
C ASN A 105 -2.22 15.59 1.30
N SER A 106 -1.55 14.45 1.45
CA SER A 106 -0.72 14.05 2.59
C SER A 106 0.15 12.86 2.21
N SER A 107 1.17 12.58 3.01
CA SER A 107 2.01 11.39 2.84
C SER A 107 1.39 10.10 3.40
N LEU A 108 0.16 10.13 3.93
CA LEU A 108 -0.45 8.95 4.57
C LEU A 108 -0.64 7.81 3.56
N HIS A 109 -1.21 8.12 2.39
CA HIS A 109 -1.46 7.11 1.35
C HIS A 109 -0.15 6.48 0.85
N SER A 110 0.91 7.26 0.68
CA SER A 110 2.21 6.76 0.20
C SER A 110 2.90 5.88 1.25
N GLN A 111 2.86 6.28 2.52
CA GLN A 111 3.35 5.47 3.64
C GLN A 111 2.59 4.14 3.78
N LEU A 112 1.25 4.20 3.73
CA LEU A 112 0.41 3.00 3.77
C LEU A 112 0.74 2.06 2.60
N ASN A 113 0.82 2.60 1.38
CA ASN A 113 1.04 1.82 0.17
C ASN A 113 2.42 1.15 0.15
N TRP A 114 3.46 1.84 0.64
CA TRP A 114 4.78 1.27 0.84
C TRP A 114 4.76 0.14 1.87
N ALA A 115 4.19 0.39 3.05
CA ALA A 115 4.08 -0.60 4.11
C ALA A 115 3.29 -1.83 3.66
N THR A 116 2.18 -1.62 2.93
CA THR A 116 1.33 -2.70 2.38
C THR A 116 2.13 -3.58 1.43
N SER A 117 2.97 -3.00 0.56
CA SER A 117 3.73 -3.75 -0.44
C SER A 117 4.80 -4.69 0.11
N THR A 118 5.17 -4.56 1.39
CA THR A 118 6.26 -5.31 2.04
C THR A 118 5.80 -6.09 3.28
N ALA A 119 4.67 -5.70 3.89
CA ALA A 119 4.18 -6.33 5.11
C ALA A 119 3.85 -7.82 4.96
N GLY A 120 3.59 -8.29 3.74
CA GLY A 120 3.28 -9.68 3.44
C GLY A 120 4.49 -10.58 3.19
N ILE A 121 5.71 -10.16 3.54
CA ILE A 121 6.90 -11.02 3.50
C ILE A 121 6.68 -12.28 4.37
N SER A 122 6.25 -12.10 5.62
CA SER A 122 5.92 -13.18 6.55
C SER A 122 4.91 -12.71 7.62
N PRO A 123 4.19 -13.64 8.28
CA PRO A 123 3.33 -13.31 9.42
C PRO A 123 4.07 -12.55 10.54
N GLU A 124 5.33 -12.90 10.79
CA GLU A 124 6.19 -12.21 11.77
C GLU A 124 6.50 -10.78 11.33
N HIS A 125 6.87 -10.59 10.05
CA HIS A 125 7.14 -9.26 9.51
C HIS A 125 5.90 -8.37 9.57
N TYR A 126 4.72 -8.89 9.19
CA TYR A 126 3.44 -8.20 9.37
C TYR A 126 3.20 -7.80 10.83
N ARG A 127 3.40 -8.74 11.76
CA ARG A 127 3.14 -8.52 13.17
C ARG A 127 4.00 -7.39 13.74
N HIS A 128 5.29 -7.37 13.41
CA HIS A 128 6.27 -6.48 14.01
C HIS A 128 6.49 -5.16 13.25
N ASN A 129 6.33 -5.13 11.93
CA ASN A 129 6.72 -3.98 11.10
C ASN A 129 5.54 -3.30 10.39
N PHE A 130 4.37 -3.95 10.30
CA PHE A 130 3.21 -3.31 9.68
C PHE A 130 2.44 -2.46 10.70
N SER A 131 2.71 -1.15 10.69
CA SER A 131 2.05 -0.23 11.62
C SER A 131 0.60 0.03 11.30
N PHE A 132 0.16 -0.05 10.03
CA PHE A 132 -1.17 0.38 9.56
C PHE A 132 -2.28 -0.68 9.67
N LYS A 133 -2.38 -1.41 10.78
CA LYS A 133 -3.36 -2.50 10.94
C LYS A 133 -4.80 -1.99 10.94
N TYR A 134 -5.07 -0.93 11.69
CA TYR A 134 -6.36 -0.25 11.78
C TYR A 134 -6.71 0.40 10.44
N PHE A 135 -5.84 1.25 9.89
CA PHE A 135 -6.13 1.94 8.64
C PHE A 135 -6.32 0.98 7.46
N HIS A 136 -5.47 -0.05 7.33
CA HIS A 136 -5.59 -1.02 6.24
C HIS A 136 -6.90 -1.81 6.33
N PHE A 137 -7.31 -2.24 7.52
CA PHE A 137 -8.59 -2.92 7.71
C PHE A 137 -9.75 -2.04 7.26
N TYR A 138 -9.88 -0.86 7.85
CA TYR A 138 -11.01 0.04 7.57
C TYR A 138 -11.02 0.51 6.12
N LEU A 139 -9.86 0.75 5.49
CA LEU A 139 -9.82 1.11 4.08
C LEU A 139 -10.23 -0.07 3.18
N THR A 140 -9.76 -1.28 3.49
CA THR A 140 -10.09 -2.49 2.71
C THR A 140 -11.58 -2.77 2.73
N THR A 141 -12.17 -2.85 3.92
CA THR A 141 -13.59 -3.16 4.07
C THR A 141 -14.47 -2.00 3.59
N ALA A 142 -14.01 -0.75 3.67
CA ALA A 142 -14.74 0.39 3.10
C ALA A 142 -14.85 0.31 1.57
N ILE A 143 -13.78 -0.10 0.87
CA ILE A 143 -13.81 -0.34 -0.58
C ILE A 143 -14.81 -1.46 -0.92
N GLN A 144 -14.83 -2.53 -0.11
CA GLN A 144 -15.76 -3.65 -0.29
C GLN A 144 -17.22 -3.19 -0.12
N ILE A 145 -17.53 -2.46 0.96
CA ILE A 145 -18.87 -1.90 1.21
C ILE A 145 -19.29 -0.96 0.07
N LEU A 146 -18.41 -0.07 -0.39
CA LEU A 146 -18.70 0.81 -1.53
C LEU A 146 -19.00 0.02 -2.80
N LYS A 147 -18.20 -1.01 -3.10
CA LYS A 147 -18.38 -1.82 -4.31
C LYS A 147 -19.67 -2.62 -4.26
N GLU A 148 -20.01 -3.19 -3.10
CA GLU A 148 -21.26 -3.93 -2.87
C GLU A 148 -22.47 -2.99 -3.03
N TRP A 149 -22.42 -1.79 -2.46
CA TRP A 149 -23.47 -0.78 -2.61
C TRP A 149 -23.63 -0.34 -4.09
N GLN A 150 -22.53 -0.03 -4.78
CA GLN A 150 -22.54 0.31 -6.22
C GLN A 150 -23.18 -0.79 -7.06
N SER A 151 -22.79 -2.04 -6.79
CA SER A 151 -23.36 -3.20 -7.46
C SER A 151 -24.88 -3.27 -7.20
N SER A 152 -25.32 -3.10 -5.95
CA SER A 152 -26.75 -3.12 -5.60
C SER A 152 -27.60 -2.08 -6.32
N MET A 153 -27.02 -0.95 -6.75
CA MET A 153 -27.69 0.09 -7.53
C MET A 153 -27.75 -0.20 -9.04
N GLY A 154 -27.31 -1.39 -9.48
CA GLY A 154 -27.23 -1.74 -10.90
C GLY A 154 -25.92 -1.33 -11.57
N GLU A 155 -24.96 -0.75 -10.83
CA GLU A 155 -23.60 -0.49 -11.31
C GLU A 155 -22.70 -1.73 -11.18
N HIS A 156 -23.20 -2.89 -11.62
CA HIS A 156 -22.44 -4.17 -11.68
C HIS A 156 -21.36 -4.16 -12.77
N GLN A 157 -20.69 -3.03 -12.97
CA GLN A 157 -19.74 -2.83 -14.04
C GLN A 157 -18.34 -2.78 -13.46
N CYS A 158 -17.44 -3.44 -14.17
CA CYS A 158 -16.03 -3.14 -14.06
C CYS A 158 -15.81 -1.72 -14.63
N TYR A 159 -14.99 -0.93 -13.95
CA TYR A 159 -14.68 0.42 -14.38
C TYR A 159 -13.46 0.42 -15.31
N GLN A 160 -13.54 1.18 -16.40
CA GLN A 160 -12.35 1.59 -17.14
C GLN A 160 -11.80 2.85 -16.49
N VAL A 161 -10.55 2.77 -16.03
CA VAL A 161 -9.88 3.81 -15.25
C VAL A 161 -8.43 3.98 -15.70
N HIS A 162 -7.81 5.06 -15.27
CA HIS A 162 -6.47 5.44 -15.67
C HIS A 162 -5.61 5.80 -14.47
N ARG A 163 -4.30 5.51 -14.57
CA ARG A 163 -3.30 5.95 -13.59
C ARG A 163 -2.04 6.41 -14.30
N GLY A 164 -1.67 7.66 -14.11
CA GLY A 164 -0.35 8.17 -14.45
C GLY A 164 0.63 7.89 -13.33
N VAL A 165 1.88 7.62 -13.68
CA VAL A 165 2.98 7.45 -12.73
C VAL A 165 4.14 8.31 -13.19
N LYS A 166 4.62 9.14 -12.27
CA LYS A 166 5.77 10.03 -12.45
C LYS A 166 7.07 9.29 -12.19
N ASP A 167 8.12 9.67 -12.92
CA ASP A 167 9.52 9.24 -12.71
C ASP A 167 9.81 7.73 -12.87
N LEU A 168 8.79 6.89 -13.07
CA LEU A 168 8.92 5.44 -13.19
C LEU A 168 8.48 4.92 -14.56
N TYR A 169 9.33 4.07 -15.15
CA TYR A 169 9.08 3.36 -16.42
C TYR A 169 8.75 1.89 -16.13
N ILE A 170 7.52 1.65 -15.68
CA ILE A 170 7.04 0.31 -15.30
C ILE A 170 6.74 -0.49 -16.56
N LYS A 171 7.17 -1.76 -16.56
CA LYS A 171 6.95 -2.72 -17.64
C LYS A 171 6.13 -3.90 -17.10
N ALA A 172 5.48 -4.62 -18.00
CA ALA A 172 4.86 -5.90 -17.69
C ALA A 172 4.92 -6.80 -18.92
N LYS A 173 4.93 -8.12 -18.72
CA LYS A 173 4.91 -9.08 -19.82
C LYS A 173 3.47 -9.26 -20.31
N GLU A 174 3.23 -9.05 -21.60
CA GLU A 174 1.91 -9.34 -22.16
C GLU A 174 1.50 -10.79 -21.91
N GLY A 175 0.23 -11.00 -21.56
CA GLY A 175 -0.32 -12.30 -21.19
C GLY A 175 0.01 -12.77 -19.76
N SER A 176 0.87 -12.07 -19.01
CA SER A 176 1.11 -12.41 -17.60
C SER A 176 -0.02 -11.93 -16.69
N ARG A 177 -0.17 -12.60 -15.55
CA ARG A 177 -0.98 -12.09 -14.43
C ARG A 177 -0.12 -11.23 -13.53
N VAL A 178 -0.65 -10.09 -13.11
CA VAL A 178 0.02 -9.11 -12.25
C VAL A 178 -0.94 -8.57 -11.19
N ARG A 179 -0.37 -8.00 -10.14
CA ARG A 179 -1.09 -7.27 -9.09
C ARG A 179 -0.34 -5.99 -8.77
N PHE A 180 -1.05 -4.97 -8.27
CA PHE A 180 -0.40 -3.80 -7.72
C PHE A 180 0.20 -4.04 -6.33
N GLY A 181 -0.41 -4.94 -5.53
CA GLY A 181 0.07 -5.29 -4.19
C GLY A 181 0.05 -4.12 -3.20
N ARG A 182 -0.83 -3.16 -3.43
CA ARG A 182 -1.07 -1.96 -2.61
C ARG A 182 -2.37 -1.32 -3.07
N PHE A 183 -2.95 -0.43 -2.27
CA PHE A 183 -4.08 0.37 -2.73
C PHE A 183 -3.63 1.25 -3.89
N THR A 184 -4.44 1.28 -4.95
CA THR A 184 -4.05 1.95 -6.19
C THR A 184 -5.12 2.94 -6.59
N SER A 185 -4.82 4.22 -6.40
CA SER A 185 -5.65 5.32 -6.87
C SER A 185 -5.62 5.39 -8.39
N THR A 186 -6.81 5.44 -8.98
CA THR A 186 -7.02 5.60 -10.42
C THR A 186 -8.14 6.60 -10.65
N SER A 187 -8.28 7.11 -11.87
CA SER A 187 -9.33 8.04 -12.23
C SER A 187 -10.13 7.54 -13.41
N HIS A 188 -11.44 7.76 -13.43
CA HIS A 188 -12.23 7.64 -14.66
C HIS A 188 -11.75 8.58 -15.77
N LEU A 189 -11.11 9.69 -15.40
CA LEU A 189 -10.66 10.72 -16.33
C LEU A 189 -9.17 10.54 -16.61
N ARG A 190 -8.85 10.16 -17.85
CA ARG A 190 -7.47 10.05 -18.32
C ARG A 190 -6.67 11.36 -18.16
N SER A 191 -7.34 12.50 -18.30
CA SER A 191 -6.72 13.83 -18.12
C SER A 191 -6.28 14.06 -16.67
N GLU A 192 -7.09 13.65 -15.69
CA GLU A 192 -6.74 13.76 -14.27
C GLU A 192 -5.60 12.79 -13.93
N ALA A 193 -5.67 11.55 -14.40
CA ALA A 193 -4.61 10.56 -14.19
C ALA A 193 -3.23 11.05 -14.68
N ARG A 194 -3.17 11.77 -15.79
CA ARG A 194 -1.92 12.32 -16.36
C ARG A 194 -1.28 13.43 -15.54
N LYS A 195 -2.02 14.09 -14.64
CA LYS A 195 -1.46 15.11 -13.74
C LYS A 195 -0.45 14.49 -12.75
N PHE A 196 -0.62 13.21 -12.45
CA PHE A 196 0.24 12.43 -11.56
C PHE A 196 1.43 11.75 -12.28
N GLY A 197 1.63 12.06 -13.57
CA GLY A 197 2.74 11.54 -14.37
C GLY A 197 2.30 10.92 -15.68
N ASN A 198 3.25 10.74 -16.60
CA ASN A 198 2.98 10.22 -17.94
C ASN A 198 4.09 9.29 -18.45
N GLU A 199 5.15 9.09 -17.66
CA GLU A 199 6.27 8.18 -17.87
C GLU A 199 5.78 6.73 -17.92
N THR A 200 4.82 6.37 -17.06
CA THR A 200 3.95 5.21 -17.26
C THR A 200 2.50 5.64 -17.15
N LEU A 201 1.69 5.22 -18.13
CA LEU A 201 0.24 5.41 -18.08
C LEU A 201 -0.46 4.05 -18.18
N PHE A 202 -1.24 3.74 -17.15
CA PHE A 202 -2.10 2.58 -17.10
C PHE A 202 -3.50 2.92 -17.61
N THR A 203 -4.05 2.01 -18.40
CA THR A 203 -5.50 1.87 -18.62
C THR A 203 -5.91 0.56 -17.98
N VAL A 204 -6.78 0.60 -16.98
CA VAL A 204 -7.16 -0.56 -16.18
C VAL A 204 -8.65 -0.77 -16.29
N THR A 205 -9.08 -2.01 -16.58
CA THR A 205 -10.44 -2.46 -16.33
C THR A 205 -10.46 -3.15 -14.98
N THR A 206 -10.97 -2.49 -13.96
CA THR A 206 -11.05 -3.00 -12.58
C THR A 206 -12.49 -3.41 -12.25
N CYS A 207 -12.66 -4.57 -11.65
CA CYS A 207 -13.97 -5.08 -11.20
C CYS A 207 -14.11 -5.00 -9.67
N LEU A 208 -13.00 -4.91 -8.93
CA LEU A 208 -13.00 -4.82 -7.46
C LEU A 208 -12.75 -3.41 -6.94
N GLY A 209 -12.30 -2.49 -7.81
CA GLY A 209 -12.17 -1.09 -7.48
C GLY A 209 -13.53 -0.43 -7.27
N ALA A 210 -13.61 0.42 -6.25
CA ALA A 210 -14.81 1.17 -5.93
C ALA A 210 -14.63 2.64 -6.31
N ALA A 211 -15.66 3.25 -6.90
CA ALA A 211 -15.66 4.70 -7.11
C ALA A 211 -15.88 5.41 -5.77
N MET A 212 -15.09 6.44 -5.46
CA MET A 212 -15.16 7.07 -4.14
C MET A 212 -16.43 7.91 -3.93
N GLN A 213 -17.15 8.30 -4.99
CA GLN A 213 -18.50 8.91 -4.99
C GLN A 213 -18.86 9.82 -3.78
N GLY A 214 -18.00 10.76 -3.40
CA GLY A 214 -18.24 11.69 -2.26
C GLY A 214 -17.49 11.36 -0.97
N PHE A 215 -16.88 10.18 -0.87
CA PHE A 215 -15.91 9.81 0.15
C PHE A 215 -14.46 10.17 -0.22
N SER A 216 -14.27 11.02 -1.23
CA SER A 216 -12.97 11.58 -1.62
C SER A 216 -12.91 13.08 -1.34
N TYR A 217 -11.77 13.53 -0.84
CA TYR A 217 -11.48 14.95 -0.60
C TYR A 217 -11.40 15.73 -1.92
N HIS A 218 -10.96 15.08 -3.00
CA HIS A 218 -10.81 15.67 -4.33
C HIS A 218 -11.84 15.07 -5.32
N THR A 219 -13.11 15.44 -5.15
CA THR A 219 -14.22 14.91 -5.97
C THR A 219 -14.07 15.14 -7.49
N SER A 220 -13.28 16.13 -7.90
CA SER A 220 -12.96 16.40 -9.31
C SER A 220 -12.07 15.32 -9.95
N GLU A 221 -11.31 14.57 -9.15
CA GLU A 221 -10.40 13.52 -9.65
C GLU A 221 -11.15 12.28 -10.12
N LYS A 222 -12.45 12.15 -9.79
CA LYS A 222 -13.28 10.98 -10.15
C LYS A 222 -12.58 9.66 -9.80
N GLU A 223 -12.06 9.63 -8.58
CA GLU A 223 -11.20 8.55 -8.11
C GLU A 223 -11.95 7.23 -7.98
N VAL A 224 -11.31 6.18 -8.48
CA VAL A 224 -11.64 4.78 -8.22
C VAL A 224 -10.45 4.16 -7.51
N LEU A 225 -10.68 3.63 -6.32
CA LEU A 225 -9.64 3.02 -5.51
C LEU A 225 -9.66 1.49 -5.70
N ILE A 226 -8.54 0.96 -6.19
CA ILE A 226 -8.36 -0.47 -6.42
C ILE A 226 -7.71 -1.10 -5.17
N PRO A 227 -8.28 -2.21 -4.63
CA PRO A 227 -7.71 -2.89 -3.47
C PRO A 227 -6.44 -3.70 -3.84
N PRO A 228 -5.57 -4.03 -2.87
CA PRO A 228 -4.27 -4.68 -3.12
C PRO A 228 -4.37 -6.11 -3.68
N TYR A 229 -5.52 -6.77 -3.54
CA TYR A 229 -5.73 -8.18 -3.88
C TYR A 229 -6.28 -8.43 -5.29
N GLU A 230 -6.60 -7.39 -6.08
CA GLU A 230 -7.13 -7.59 -7.44
C GLU A 230 -6.04 -8.07 -8.41
N ILE A 231 -6.33 -9.13 -9.17
CA ILE A 231 -5.45 -9.69 -10.21
C ILE A 231 -5.83 -9.13 -11.57
N PHE A 232 -4.82 -8.74 -12.32
CA PHE A 232 -4.97 -8.27 -13.69
C PHE A 232 -4.21 -9.14 -14.69
N LEU A 233 -4.83 -9.41 -15.83
CA LEU A 233 -4.16 -9.88 -17.04
C LEU A 233 -3.58 -8.67 -17.78
N VAL A 234 -2.30 -8.73 -18.13
CA VAL A 234 -1.66 -7.74 -19.00
C VAL A 234 -2.14 -7.97 -20.43
N LYS A 235 -3.04 -7.10 -20.91
CA LYS A 235 -3.60 -7.17 -22.26
C LYS A 235 -2.64 -6.64 -23.31
N SER A 236 -1.92 -5.57 -22.98
CA SER A 236 -0.84 -5.04 -23.83
C SER A 236 0.15 -4.19 -23.05
N PHE A 237 1.37 -4.13 -23.56
CA PHE A 237 2.45 -3.26 -23.12
C PHE A 237 3.10 -2.60 -24.34
N LEU A 238 3.10 -1.27 -24.37
CA LEU A 238 3.74 -0.50 -25.44
C LEU A 238 4.73 0.50 -24.84
N GLN A 239 5.98 0.42 -25.28
CA GLN A 239 7.00 1.43 -24.98
C GLN A 239 6.97 2.49 -26.08
N THR A 240 6.67 3.75 -25.73
CA THR A 240 6.67 4.88 -26.68
C THR A 240 7.70 5.93 -26.29
N GLN A 241 7.95 6.89 -27.18
CA GLN A 241 8.81 8.05 -26.86
C GLN A 241 8.27 8.90 -25.70
N GLN A 242 6.95 8.86 -25.46
CA GLN A 242 6.27 9.59 -24.41
C GLN A 242 6.07 8.76 -23.12
N GLY A 243 6.70 7.59 -23.00
CA GLY A 243 6.60 6.70 -21.85
C GLY A 243 5.93 5.34 -22.15
N ASN A 244 5.80 4.53 -21.12
CA ASN A 244 5.19 3.21 -21.19
C ASN A 244 3.66 3.30 -21.12
N ARG A 245 2.97 2.43 -21.85
CA ARG A 245 1.52 2.27 -21.84
C ARG A 245 1.17 0.83 -21.49
N LEU A 246 0.36 0.64 -20.45
CA LEU A 246 -0.02 -0.67 -19.94
C LEU A 246 -1.53 -0.79 -19.92
N HIS A 247 -2.07 -1.83 -20.55
CA HIS A 247 -3.49 -2.14 -20.49
C HIS A 247 -3.69 -3.40 -19.64
N LEU A 248 -4.44 -3.24 -18.56
CA LEU A 248 -4.69 -4.27 -17.54
C LEU A 248 -6.18 -4.59 -17.50
N HIS A 249 -6.53 -5.88 -17.40
CA HIS A 249 -7.93 -6.32 -17.28
C HIS A 249 -8.06 -7.23 -16.06
N SER A 250 -8.97 -6.90 -15.15
CA SER A 250 -9.30 -7.71 -13.98
C SER A 250 -9.68 -9.15 -14.36
N VAL A 251 -9.11 -10.12 -13.66
CA VAL A 251 -9.37 -11.56 -13.87
C VAL A 251 -9.59 -12.31 -12.55
N GLY A 252 -9.89 -11.58 -11.47
CA GLY A 252 -10.19 -12.15 -10.16
C GLY A 252 -9.43 -11.47 -9.02
N ASN A 253 -9.34 -12.15 -7.89
CA ASN A 253 -8.57 -11.74 -6.72
C ASN A 253 -7.64 -12.85 -6.23
N TYR A 254 -6.66 -12.47 -5.42
CA TYR A 254 -5.80 -13.37 -4.67
C TYR A 254 -5.42 -12.70 -3.36
N SER A 255 -5.45 -13.48 -2.28
CA SER A 255 -4.87 -13.09 -1.00
C SER A 255 -3.99 -14.22 -0.49
N LYS A 256 -2.77 -13.87 -0.07
CA LYS A 256 -1.90 -14.76 0.70
C LYS A 256 -2.35 -14.83 2.16
N TYR A 257 -2.94 -13.75 2.65
CA TYR A 257 -3.37 -13.59 4.04
C TYR A 257 -4.89 -13.60 4.16
N GLN A 258 -5.38 -14.18 5.24
CA GLN A 258 -6.79 -14.22 5.58
C GLN A 258 -6.91 -14.05 7.10
N CYS A 259 -7.44 -12.93 7.57
CA CYS A 259 -7.66 -12.66 9.00
C CYS A 259 -6.37 -12.73 9.85
N GLN A 260 -5.23 -12.32 9.29
CA GLN A 260 -3.90 -12.59 9.85
C GLN A 260 -3.72 -12.05 11.29
N LEU A 261 -4.36 -10.93 11.62
CA LEU A 261 -4.28 -10.36 12.97
C LEU A 261 -4.95 -11.26 14.01
N VAL A 262 -6.19 -11.66 13.75
CA VAL A 262 -7.01 -12.48 14.65
C VAL A 262 -6.45 -13.90 14.75
N GLU A 263 -6.03 -14.51 13.64
CA GLU A 263 -5.35 -15.82 13.65
C GLU A 263 -4.10 -15.80 14.55
N GLY A 264 -3.29 -14.75 14.45
CA GLY A 264 -2.09 -14.58 15.26
C GLY A 264 -2.38 -14.40 16.76
N ILE A 265 -3.60 -14.02 17.15
CA ILE A 265 -4.03 -13.91 18.55
C ILE A 265 -4.51 -15.27 19.05
N VAL A 266 -5.38 -15.94 18.30
CA VAL A 266 -5.87 -17.29 18.65
C VAL A 266 -4.69 -18.24 18.85
N HIS A 267 -3.70 -18.22 17.96
CA HIS A 267 -2.49 -19.02 18.10
C HIS A 267 -1.71 -18.68 19.38
N ARG A 268 -1.60 -17.38 19.74
CA ARG A 268 -0.90 -16.95 20.97
C ARG A 268 -1.64 -17.35 22.24
N LEU A 269 -2.97 -17.21 22.27
CA LEU A 269 -3.78 -17.64 23.41
C LEU A 269 -3.70 -19.16 23.59
N SER A 270 -3.72 -19.92 22.49
CA SER A 270 -3.52 -21.38 22.50
C SER A 270 -2.14 -21.76 23.04
N CYS A 271 -1.05 -21.14 22.56
CA CYS A 271 0.30 -21.38 23.07
C CYS A 271 0.45 -21.00 24.54
N LYS A 272 -0.11 -19.86 24.97
CA LYS A 272 -0.06 -19.43 26.38
C LYS A 272 -0.80 -20.42 27.28
N GLY A 273 -1.99 -20.85 26.88
CA GLY A 273 -2.75 -21.87 27.60
C GLY A 273 -2.10 -23.26 27.59
N ALA A 274 -1.26 -23.58 26.61
CA ALA A 274 -0.43 -24.78 26.62
C ALA A 274 0.77 -24.64 27.57
N GLN A 275 1.42 -23.47 27.59
CA GLN A 275 2.55 -23.19 28.47
C GLN A 275 2.14 -23.13 29.95
N ASP A 276 1.00 -22.51 30.26
CA ASP A 276 0.43 -22.47 31.61
C ASP A 276 0.04 -23.88 32.09
N ARG A 277 -0.41 -24.76 31.18
CA ARG A 277 -0.68 -26.18 31.49
C ARG A 277 0.59 -27.02 31.69
N LEU A 278 1.68 -26.74 30.96
CA LEU A 278 2.97 -27.36 31.24
C LEU A 278 3.53 -26.93 32.60
N LEU A 279 3.36 -25.65 32.96
CA LEU A 279 3.80 -25.11 34.25
C LEU A 279 2.98 -25.67 35.43
N SER A 280 1.68 -25.95 35.24
CA SER A 280 0.81 -26.51 36.29
C SER A 280 0.94 -28.03 36.47
N THR A 281 1.52 -28.75 35.50
CA THR A 281 1.74 -30.20 35.56
C THR A 281 3.16 -30.60 35.99
N ALA A 282 4.06 -29.63 36.17
CA ALA A 282 5.39 -29.87 36.72
C ALA A 282 5.30 -30.22 38.22
N PRO A 283 5.76 -31.41 38.66
CA PRO A 283 5.83 -31.73 40.09
C PRO A 283 6.84 -30.80 40.77
N GLY A 284 6.43 -30.18 41.88
CA GLY A 284 7.24 -29.22 42.60
C GLY A 284 8.60 -29.77 43.04
N SER A 285 9.66 -29.00 42.81
CA SER A 285 10.86 -29.01 43.62
C SER A 285 11.39 -27.58 43.75
N PRO A 286 11.70 -27.11 44.97
CA PRO A 286 12.11 -25.74 45.19
C PRO A 286 13.62 -25.66 45.02
N HIS A 287 14.10 -24.91 44.03
CA HIS A 287 15.43 -24.31 44.13
C HIS A 287 15.40 -22.87 43.66
N GLN A 288 15.70 -22.00 44.62
CA GLN A 288 16.12 -20.63 44.42
C GLN A 288 17.22 -20.56 43.37
N LEU A 289 17.06 -19.69 42.39
CA LEU A 289 18.17 -18.97 41.78
C LEU A 289 17.71 -17.54 41.52
N HIS A 290 18.29 -16.61 42.29
CA HIS A 290 18.23 -15.19 42.03
C HIS A 290 19.00 -14.84 40.73
N PRO A 291 18.69 -13.69 40.11
CA PRO A 291 18.98 -13.40 38.73
C PRO A 291 20.38 -12.82 38.55
N HIS A 292 21.16 -13.36 37.62
CA HIS A 292 22.29 -12.63 37.05
C HIS A 292 21.86 -11.97 35.74
N GLY A 293 21.85 -10.65 35.78
CA GLY A 293 21.56 -9.80 34.63
C GLY A 293 22.61 -9.97 33.53
N ALA A 294 22.12 -10.05 32.30
CA ALA A 294 22.88 -9.68 31.12
C ALA A 294 22.00 -8.70 30.32
N THR A 295 22.25 -7.42 30.53
CA THR A 295 21.72 -6.35 29.70
C THR A 295 22.37 -6.46 28.33
N LEU A 296 21.72 -7.14 27.38
CA LEU A 296 22.06 -7.00 25.96
C LEU A 296 21.44 -5.70 25.46
N THR A 297 22.22 -4.63 25.57
CA THR A 297 21.98 -3.39 24.84
C THR A 297 22.18 -3.68 23.36
N ALA A 298 21.11 -4.03 22.66
CA ALA A 298 21.07 -3.96 21.21
C ALA A 298 21.20 -2.47 20.83
N LYS A 299 22.41 -2.03 20.49
CA LYS A 299 22.62 -0.75 19.83
C LYS A 299 21.84 -0.76 18.51
N PRO A 300 21.07 0.29 18.18
CA PRO A 300 20.47 0.40 16.87
C PRO A 300 21.60 0.42 15.83
N VAL A 301 21.61 -0.57 14.94
CA VAL A 301 22.38 -0.49 13.71
C VAL A 301 21.75 0.65 12.89
N PRO A 302 22.51 1.67 12.49
CA PRO A 302 22.00 2.69 11.58
C PRO A 302 21.56 1.98 10.31
N ASN A 303 20.26 1.98 10.04
CA ASN A 303 19.73 1.47 8.79
C ASN A 303 20.20 2.43 7.69
N LEU A 304 21.30 2.07 7.03
CA LEU A 304 21.88 2.78 5.90
C LEU A 304 21.06 2.50 4.63
N LEU A 305 19.74 2.72 4.71
CA LEU A 305 18.78 2.64 3.60
C LEU A 305 17.74 3.76 3.67
N SER A 306 18.05 4.85 4.37
CA SER A 306 17.29 6.11 4.33
C SER A 306 17.42 6.87 3.00
N GLY A 307 17.82 6.19 1.92
CA GLY A 307 18.21 6.81 0.65
C GLY A 307 17.36 6.43 -0.57
N LEU A 308 16.34 5.57 -0.41
CA LEU A 308 15.39 5.26 -1.47
C LEU A 308 14.00 5.76 -1.05
N GLN A 309 13.90 7.09 -0.94
CA GLN A 309 12.63 7.77 -0.87
C GLN A 309 12.09 7.81 -2.30
N ASP A 310 11.28 6.81 -2.64
CA ASP A 310 10.71 6.60 -3.96
C ASP A 310 9.78 7.77 -4.33
N PRO A 311 10.08 8.58 -5.37
CA PRO A 311 9.36 9.82 -5.68
C PRO A 311 7.96 9.61 -6.28
N ALA A 312 7.41 8.40 -6.25
CA ALA A 312 6.20 8.03 -6.97
C ALA A 312 4.86 8.55 -6.39
N PHE A 313 4.87 9.44 -5.40
CA PHE A 313 3.63 9.85 -4.71
C PHE A 313 3.66 11.31 -4.25
N THR A 314 3.30 12.20 -5.17
CA THR A 314 2.68 13.52 -4.93
C THR A 314 1.63 13.77 -5.99
#